data_AF-A0A098Y5Q7-F1
#
_entry.id   AF-A0A098Y5Q7-F1
#
_cell.length_a   1.000
_cell.length_b   1.000
_cell.length_c   1.000
_cell.angle_alpha   90.00
_cell.angle_beta   90.00
_cell.angle_gamma   90.00
#
_symmetry.space_group_name_H-M   'P 1'
#
loop_
_entity.id
_entity.type
_entity.pdbx_description
1 polymer ?
#
loop_
_entity_poly.entity_id
_entity_poly.type
_entity_poly.pdbx_seq_one_letter_code
_entity_poly.pdbx_strand_id
1 'polypeptide(L)'
;GAATGIRLLAARAALAAAAVELAAGGAGEAAGPARRALRGFSELLMPFDAALSRLVLARAAAHDDRGTAADEAGAALAALQGLGATPAVGAATALLRELREPARRPVRGSGELSAREEEVLALIARGLSNAAIGRALVISEKTAGHHVSHILTKLGARNRAEAAAHAVRRGTPAD
;
A
#
# COMPACT_ATOMS: atom_id res chain seq x y z
N GLY A 1 2.25 5.50 30.33
CA GLY A 1 1.40 6.68 30.51
C GLY A 1 1.54 7.66 29.37
N ALA A 2 2.49 8.59 29.44
CA ALA A 2 2.65 9.67 28.46
C ALA A 2 3.08 9.21 27.05
N ALA A 3 4.06 8.29 26.94
CA ALA A 3 4.57 7.82 25.65
C ALA A 3 3.53 7.05 24.81
N THR A 4 2.56 6.39 25.45
CA THR A 4 1.45 5.72 24.74
C THR A 4 0.43 6.75 24.25
N GLY A 5 0.14 7.78 25.05
CA GLY A 5 -0.75 8.88 24.65
C GLY A 5 -0.22 9.66 23.45
N ILE A 6 1.08 9.97 23.43
CA ILE A 6 1.73 10.66 22.29
C ILE A 6 1.66 9.80 21.01
N ARG A 7 1.93 8.49 21.11
CA ARG A 7 1.82 7.57 19.95
C ARG A 7 0.40 7.48 19.41
N LEU A 8 -0.60 7.41 20.28
CA LEU A 8 -2.00 7.40 19.87
C LEU A 8 -2.41 8.70 19.17
N LEU A 9 -2.01 9.85 19.71
CA LEU A 9 -2.26 11.15 19.08
C LEU A 9 -1.59 11.25 17.71
N ALA A 10 -0.34 10.79 17.58
CA ALA A 10 0.37 10.77 16.30
C ALA A 10 -0.33 9.89 15.27
N ALA A 11 -0.80 8.68 15.66
CA ALA A 11 -1.53 7.78 14.76
C ALA A 11 -2.87 8.39 14.30
N ARG A 12 -3.63 9.01 15.21
CA ARG A 12 -4.87 9.73 14.90
C ARG A 12 -4.65 10.92 13.98
N ALA A 13 -3.62 11.72 14.25
CA ALA A 13 -3.27 12.86 13.40
C ALA A 13 -2.89 12.41 11.98
N ALA A 14 -2.14 11.32 11.85
CA ALA A 14 -1.78 10.75 10.56
C ALA A 14 -3.01 10.24 9.79
N LEU A 15 -3.98 9.60 10.47
CA LEU A 15 -5.22 9.15 9.85
C LEU A 15 -6.08 10.33 9.39
N ALA A 16 -6.22 11.35 10.22
CA ALA A 16 -6.97 12.56 9.89
C ALA A 16 -6.34 13.28 8.68
N ALA A 17 -5.01 13.42 8.66
CA ALA A 17 -4.29 14.00 7.53
C ALA A 17 -4.56 13.23 6.23
N ALA A 18 -4.46 11.90 6.25
CA ALA A 18 -4.78 11.07 5.07
C ALA A 18 -6.22 11.25 4.58
N ALA A 19 -7.18 11.34 5.50
CA ALA A 19 -8.59 11.55 5.16
C ALA A 19 -8.84 12.94 4.54
N VAL A 20 -8.18 13.97 5.03
CA VAL A 20 -8.24 15.33 4.46
C VAL A 20 -7.66 15.35 3.05
N GLU A 21 -6.50 14.74 2.83
CA GLU A 21 -5.90 14.65 1.49
C GLU A 21 -6.83 13.95 0.50
N LEU A 22 -7.44 12.82 0.90
CA LEU A 22 -8.43 12.14 0.04
C LEU A 22 -9.64 13.01 -0.27
N ALA A 23 -10.16 13.75 0.72
CA ALA A 23 -11.29 14.65 0.52
C ALA A 23 -10.95 15.83 -0.41
N ALA A 24 -9.69 16.28 -0.40
CA ALA A 24 -9.16 17.29 -1.30
C ALA A 24 -8.81 16.75 -2.71
N GLY A 25 -8.89 15.43 -2.93
CA GLY A 25 -8.52 14.78 -4.18
C GLY A 25 -7.04 14.41 -4.31
N GLY A 26 -6.22 14.67 -3.28
CA GLY A 26 -4.80 14.32 -3.20
C GLY A 26 -4.57 12.85 -2.84
N ALA A 27 -4.94 11.94 -3.73
CA ALA A 27 -4.84 10.50 -3.46
C ALA A 27 -3.40 10.01 -3.26
N GLY A 28 -2.43 10.58 -3.99
CA GLY A 28 -1.02 10.22 -3.83
C GLY A 28 -0.45 10.69 -2.49
N GLU A 29 -0.82 11.90 -2.08
CA GLU A 29 -0.40 12.56 -0.84
C GLU A 29 -0.98 11.85 0.39
N ALA A 30 -2.17 11.28 0.28
CA ALA A 30 -2.84 10.54 1.35
C ALA A 30 -2.11 9.25 1.76
N ALA A 31 -1.35 8.63 0.85
CA ALA A 31 -0.76 7.31 1.08
C ALA A 31 0.28 7.30 2.20
N GLY A 32 1.13 8.34 2.27
CA GLY A 32 2.17 8.46 3.30
C GLY A 32 1.60 8.53 4.72
N PRO A 33 0.72 9.50 5.04
CA PRO A 33 0.04 9.58 6.33
C PRO A 33 -0.80 8.34 6.65
N ALA A 34 -1.49 7.73 5.68
CA ALA A 34 -2.26 6.50 5.90
C ALA A 34 -1.39 5.33 6.37
N ARG A 35 -0.20 5.13 5.77
CA ARG A 35 0.76 4.12 6.21
C ARG A 35 1.28 4.38 7.62
N ARG A 36 1.55 5.64 7.97
CA ARG A 36 1.97 6.02 9.33
C ARG A 36 0.88 5.71 10.36
N ALA A 37 -0.38 6.03 10.04
CA ALA A 37 -1.52 5.69 10.88
C ALA A 37 -1.65 4.17 11.09
N LEU A 38 -1.62 3.40 10.00
CA LEU A 38 -1.69 1.94 10.03
C LEU A 38 -0.60 1.35 10.94
N ARG A 39 0.65 1.77 10.77
CA ARG A 39 1.77 1.33 11.60
C ARG A 39 1.52 1.65 13.08
N GLY A 40 1.18 2.91 13.38
CA GLY A 40 0.94 3.36 14.75
C GLY A 40 -0.19 2.60 15.46
N PHE A 41 -1.34 2.42 14.80
CA PHE A 41 -2.43 1.65 15.37
C PHE A 41 -2.13 0.15 15.50
N SER A 42 -1.35 -0.42 14.59
CA SER A 42 -0.90 -1.81 14.69
C SER A 42 0.02 -2.02 15.90
N GLU A 43 0.98 -1.12 16.12
CA GLU A 43 1.89 -1.15 17.28
C GLU A 43 1.15 -0.92 18.61
N LEU A 44 0.06 -0.17 18.60
CA LEU A 44 -0.80 0.07 19.76
C LEU A 44 -1.83 -1.04 19.97
N LEU A 45 -1.85 -2.08 19.12
CA LEU A 45 -2.83 -3.17 19.17
C LEU A 45 -4.28 -2.64 19.10
N MET A 46 -4.52 -1.65 18.25
CA MET A 46 -5.84 -1.08 17.97
C MET A 46 -6.34 -1.59 16.60
N PRO A 47 -6.90 -2.82 16.54
CA PRO A 47 -7.17 -3.50 15.27
C PRO A 47 -8.25 -2.81 14.44
N PHE A 48 -9.22 -2.16 15.09
CA PHE A 48 -10.27 -1.42 14.39
C PHE A 48 -9.70 -0.20 13.64
N ASP A 49 -8.96 0.67 14.33
CA ASP A 49 -8.31 1.85 13.73
C ASP A 49 -7.27 1.47 12.67
N ALA A 50 -6.54 0.37 12.88
CA ALA A 50 -5.63 -0.18 11.89
C ALA A 50 -6.40 -0.62 10.62
N ALA A 51 -7.56 -1.26 10.75
CA ALA A 51 -8.38 -1.64 9.61
C ALA A 51 -8.98 -0.42 8.88
N LEU A 52 -9.41 0.62 9.60
CA LEU A 52 -9.84 1.88 8.98
C LEU A 52 -8.69 2.56 8.22
N SER A 53 -7.48 2.54 8.78
CA SER A 53 -6.28 3.07 8.12
C SER A 53 -5.96 2.31 6.83
N ARG A 54 -6.19 0.98 6.79
CA ARG A 54 -6.08 0.19 5.55
C ARG A 54 -7.10 0.58 4.50
N LEU A 55 -8.35 0.90 4.87
CA LEU A 55 -9.34 1.39 3.90
C LEU A 55 -8.95 2.73 3.28
N VAL A 56 -8.40 3.64 4.10
CA VAL A 56 -7.86 4.92 3.61
C VAL A 56 -6.67 4.68 2.69
N LEU A 57 -5.74 3.79 3.06
CA LEU A 57 -4.61 3.42 2.22
C LEU A 57 -5.05 2.78 0.90
N ALA A 58 -6.07 1.92 0.93
CA ALA A 58 -6.65 1.31 -0.27
C ALA A 58 -7.20 2.37 -1.23
N ARG A 59 -7.93 3.36 -0.72
CA ARG A 59 -8.44 4.48 -1.54
C ARG A 59 -7.31 5.31 -2.14
N ALA A 60 -6.29 5.64 -1.34
CA ALA A 60 -5.11 6.37 -1.79
C ALA A 60 -4.38 5.62 -2.92
N ALA A 61 -4.19 4.30 -2.75
CA ALA A 61 -3.50 3.46 -3.73
C ALA A 61 -4.32 3.15 -4.99
N ALA A 62 -5.64 3.38 -4.99
CA ALA A 62 -6.53 2.98 -6.08
C ALA A 62 -6.19 3.64 -7.43
N HIS A 63 -5.57 4.81 -7.41
CA HIS A 63 -5.13 5.55 -8.59
C HIS A 63 -3.85 4.95 -9.20
N ASP A 64 -2.91 4.53 -8.37
CA ASP A 64 -1.59 4.07 -8.82
C ASP A 64 -1.52 2.55 -9.05
N ASP A 65 -2.15 1.79 -8.15
CA ASP A 65 -2.08 0.34 -8.10
C ASP A 65 -3.37 -0.24 -7.51
N ARG A 66 -4.35 -0.50 -8.39
CA ARG A 66 -5.62 -1.14 -8.01
C ARG A 66 -5.44 -2.53 -7.39
N GLY A 67 -4.38 -3.26 -7.75
CA GLY A 67 -4.10 -4.57 -7.17
C GLY A 67 -3.72 -4.45 -5.69
N THR A 68 -2.79 -3.54 -5.39
CA THR A 68 -2.42 -3.20 -4.01
C THR A 68 -3.59 -2.61 -3.23
N ALA A 69 -4.36 -1.70 -3.85
CA ALA A 69 -5.57 -1.18 -3.23
C ALA A 69 -6.56 -2.29 -2.86
N ALA A 70 -6.77 -3.26 -3.77
CA ALA A 70 -7.67 -4.38 -3.53
C ALA A 70 -7.17 -5.31 -2.41
N ASP A 71 -5.85 -5.54 -2.32
CA ASP A 71 -5.28 -6.32 -1.22
C ASP A 71 -5.45 -5.61 0.13
N GLU A 72 -5.22 -4.30 0.20
CA GLU A 72 -5.42 -3.50 1.42
C GLU A 72 -6.90 -3.47 1.83
N ALA A 73 -7.81 -3.28 0.88
CA ALA A 73 -9.25 -3.35 1.12
C ALA A 73 -9.68 -4.75 1.59
N GLY A 74 -9.10 -5.82 1.02
CA GLY A 74 -9.34 -7.19 1.45
C GLY A 74 -8.82 -7.49 2.86
N ALA A 75 -7.63 -7.00 3.20
CA ALA A 75 -7.06 -7.12 4.55
C ALA A 75 -7.87 -6.35 5.58
N ALA A 76 -8.35 -5.15 5.23
CA ALA A 76 -9.27 -4.37 6.06
C ALA A 76 -10.59 -5.11 6.28
N LEU A 77 -11.20 -5.64 5.21
CA LEU A 77 -12.44 -6.41 5.26
C LEU A 77 -12.31 -7.60 6.22
N ALA A 78 -11.26 -8.41 6.07
CA ALA A 78 -11.03 -9.57 6.93
C ALA A 78 -10.88 -9.18 8.42
N ALA A 79 -10.14 -8.10 8.71
CA ALA A 79 -9.99 -7.59 10.07
C ALA A 79 -11.32 -7.11 10.65
N LEU A 80 -12.11 -6.36 9.88
CA LEU A 80 -13.41 -5.82 10.32
C LEU A 80 -14.44 -6.92 10.53
N GLN A 81 -14.42 -7.97 9.70
CA GLN A 81 -15.25 -9.16 9.89
C GLN A 81 -14.91 -9.86 11.21
N GLY A 82 -13.61 -10.05 11.49
CA GLY A 82 -13.15 -10.65 12.76
C GLY A 82 -13.56 -9.83 13.99
N LEU A 83 -13.76 -8.52 13.85
CA LEU A 83 -14.22 -7.61 14.90
C LEU A 83 -15.74 -7.48 15.00
N GLY A 84 -16.52 -8.05 14.06
CA GLY A 84 -17.97 -7.86 14.02
C GLY A 84 -18.41 -6.43 13.68
N ALA A 85 -17.57 -5.63 13.02
CA ALA A 85 -17.82 -4.22 12.73
C ALA A 85 -18.72 -4.02 11.49
N THR A 86 -19.98 -4.43 11.57
CA THR A 86 -20.91 -4.56 10.42
C THR A 86 -20.96 -3.33 9.50
N PRO A 87 -21.10 -2.08 9.98
CA PRO A 87 -21.13 -0.92 9.07
C PRO A 87 -19.83 -0.75 8.28
N ALA A 88 -18.68 -0.97 8.93
CA ALA A 88 -17.37 -0.86 8.30
C ALA A 88 -17.10 -2.02 7.32
N VAL A 89 -17.63 -3.22 7.61
CA VAL A 89 -17.61 -4.36 6.68
C VAL A 89 -18.32 -4.03 5.36
N GLY A 90 -19.48 -3.36 5.43
CA GLY A 90 -20.21 -2.92 4.24
C GLY A 90 -19.38 -1.95 3.38
N ALA A 91 -18.75 -0.96 4.02
CA ALA A 91 -17.88 -0.01 3.32
C ALA A 91 -16.65 -0.67 2.68
N ALA A 92 -16.00 -1.59 3.39
CA ALA A 92 -14.86 -2.36 2.88
C ALA A 92 -15.23 -3.24 1.69
N THR A 93 -16.39 -3.90 1.76
CA THR A 93 -16.92 -4.75 0.68
C THR A 93 -17.22 -3.95 -0.57
N ALA A 94 -17.86 -2.78 -0.43
CA ALA A 94 -18.17 -1.89 -1.55
C ALA A 94 -16.89 -1.43 -2.26
N LEU A 95 -15.88 -0.99 -1.50
CA LEU A 95 -14.59 -0.58 -2.05
C LEU A 95 -13.88 -1.73 -2.76
N LEU A 96 -13.83 -2.92 -2.15
CA LEU A 96 -13.18 -4.08 -2.77
C LEU A 96 -13.84 -4.47 -4.09
N ARG A 97 -15.18 -4.36 -4.20
CA ARG A 97 -15.91 -4.60 -5.44
C ARG A 97 -15.51 -3.58 -6.51
N GLU A 98 -15.51 -2.29 -6.17
CA GLU A 98 -15.10 -1.20 -7.07
C GLU A 98 -13.66 -1.36 -7.60
N LEU A 99 -12.76 -1.85 -6.76
CA LEU A 99 -11.35 -2.07 -7.12
C LEU A 99 -11.16 -3.29 -8.02
N ARG A 100 -12.06 -4.28 -7.96
CA ARG A 100 -12.03 -5.50 -8.77
C ARG A 100 -12.70 -5.34 -10.14
N GLU A 101 -13.54 -4.32 -10.32
CA GLU A 101 -14.05 -3.98 -11.64
C GLU A 101 -12.88 -3.57 -12.56
N PRO A 102 -12.83 -4.10 -13.80
CA PRO A 102 -11.67 -3.92 -14.67
C PRO A 102 -11.52 -2.47 -15.11
N ALA A 103 -10.62 -1.73 -14.46
CA ALA A 103 -10.11 -0.45 -14.98
C ALA A 103 -8.92 -0.71 -15.94
N ARG A 104 -8.78 0.17 -16.95
CA ARG A 104 -7.81 0.06 -18.05
C ARG A 104 -6.41 -0.35 -17.56
N ARG A 105 -5.87 -1.41 -18.16
CA ARG A 105 -4.53 -1.92 -17.93
C ARG A 105 -3.49 -0.82 -18.21
N PRO A 106 -2.48 -0.59 -17.35
CA PRO A 106 -1.43 0.36 -17.63
C PRO A 106 -0.72 -0.01 -18.94
N VAL A 107 -0.47 1.00 -19.79
CA VAL A 107 0.22 0.82 -21.07
C VAL A 107 1.68 0.42 -20.76
N ARG A 108 2.22 -0.59 -21.46
CA ARG A 108 3.62 -0.99 -21.26
C ARG A 108 4.56 0.18 -21.59
N GLY A 109 5.55 0.43 -20.75
CA GLY A 109 6.56 1.49 -20.96
C GLY A 109 6.07 2.92 -20.69
N SER A 110 4.96 3.10 -19.96
CA SER A 110 4.25 4.39 -19.90
C SER A 110 4.60 5.32 -18.73
N GLY A 111 5.58 5.07 -17.86
CA GLY A 111 5.83 6.09 -16.83
C GLY A 111 6.82 5.79 -15.72
N GLU A 112 7.06 6.87 -14.98
CA GLU A 112 7.77 6.92 -13.71
C GLU A 112 7.18 5.91 -12.72
N LEU A 113 8.07 5.33 -11.91
CA LEU A 113 7.67 4.46 -10.82
C LEU A 113 7.13 5.34 -9.69
N SER A 114 6.08 4.90 -9.03
CA SER A 114 5.69 5.50 -7.75
C SER A 114 6.79 5.29 -6.71
N ALA A 115 6.83 6.13 -5.67
CA ALA A 115 7.80 5.98 -4.57
C ALA A 115 7.80 4.56 -3.97
N ARG A 116 6.64 3.91 -3.91
CA ARG A 116 6.54 2.54 -3.42
C ARG A 116 7.12 1.51 -4.39
N GLU A 117 6.89 1.70 -5.68
CA GLU A 117 7.51 0.86 -6.70
C GLU A 117 9.03 1.04 -6.77
N GLU A 118 9.56 2.23 -6.45
CA GLU A 118 10.99 2.46 -6.30
C GLU A 118 11.58 1.70 -5.10
N GLU A 119 10.93 1.75 -3.93
CA GLU A 119 11.31 0.94 -2.76
C GLU A 119 11.34 -0.55 -3.11
N VAL A 120 10.29 -1.05 -3.78
CA VAL A 120 10.21 -2.45 -4.21
C VAL A 120 11.30 -2.77 -5.24
N LEU A 121 11.57 -1.87 -6.19
CA LEU A 121 12.62 -2.03 -7.20
C LEU A 121 14.02 -2.13 -6.55
N ALA A 122 14.31 -1.33 -5.52
CA ALA A 122 15.55 -1.43 -4.77
C ALA A 122 15.70 -2.80 -4.08
N LEU A 123 14.61 -3.33 -3.50
CA LEU A 123 14.63 -4.67 -2.89
C LEU A 123 14.72 -5.79 -3.95
N ILE A 124 14.17 -5.59 -5.15
CA ILE A 124 14.39 -6.49 -6.29
C ILE A 124 15.88 -6.53 -6.65
N ALA A 125 16.53 -5.36 -6.74
CA ALA A 125 17.96 -5.26 -7.06
C ALA A 125 18.85 -5.98 -6.03
N ARG A 126 18.43 -5.99 -4.77
CA ARG A 126 19.06 -6.76 -3.68
C ARG A 126 18.77 -8.27 -3.71
N GLY A 127 18.00 -8.75 -4.68
CA GLY A 127 17.72 -10.18 -4.85
C GLY A 127 16.67 -10.76 -3.90
N LEU A 128 15.90 -9.93 -3.17
CA LEU A 128 14.87 -10.45 -2.26
C LEU A 128 13.76 -11.18 -3.02
N SER A 129 13.07 -12.13 -2.40
CA SER A 129 11.83 -12.73 -2.95
C SER A 129 10.60 -11.87 -2.62
N ASN A 130 9.46 -12.14 -3.26
CA ASN A 130 8.21 -11.43 -2.92
C ASN A 130 7.83 -11.62 -1.44
N ALA A 131 8.04 -12.81 -0.88
CA ALA A 131 7.86 -13.07 0.55
C ALA A 131 8.79 -12.22 1.43
N ALA A 132 10.07 -12.07 1.03
CA ALA A 132 11.03 -11.24 1.77
C ALA A 132 10.72 -9.74 1.64
N ILE A 133 10.30 -9.28 0.46
CA ILE A 133 9.79 -7.92 0.23
C ILE A 133 8.58 -7.66 1.10
N GLY A 134 7.62 -8.59 1.13
CA GLY A 134 6.43 -8.49 1.97
C GLY A 134 6.78 -8.29 3.44
N ARG A 135 7.72 -9.07 3.97
CA ARG A 135 8.22 -8.90 5.34
C ARG A 135 8.91 -7.55 5.55
N ALA A 136 9.84 -7.17 4.66
CA ALA A 136 10.61 -5.93 4.77
C ALA A 136 9.70 -4.70 4.77
N LEU A 137 8.63 -4.76 3.98
CA LEU A 137 7.72 -3.64 3.76
C LEU A 137 6.40 -3.75 4.52
N VAL A 138 6.25 -4.79 5.36
CA VAL A 138 5.07 -5.10 6.17
C VAL A 138 3.78 -5.17 5.34
N ILE A 139 3.84 -5.89 4.21
CA ILE A 139 2.71 -6.19 3.32
C ILE A 139 2.65 -7.69 3.02
N SER A 140 1.54 -8.16 2.43
CA SER A 140 1.42 -9.56 2.03
C SER A 140 2.38 -9.88 0.87
N GLU A 141 2.81 -11.15 0.77
CA GLU A 141 3.58 -11.64 -0.38
C GLU A 141 2.84 -11.39 -1.71
N LYS A 142 1.51 -11.54 -1.69
CA LYS A 142 0.65 -11.27 -2.84
C LYS A 142 0.74 -9.82 -3.28
N THR A 143 0.66 -8.88 -2.34
CA THR A 143 0.79 -7.44 -2.58
C THR A 143 2.17 -7.09 -3.12
N ALA A 144 3.22 -7.70 -2.57
CA ALA A 144 4.56 -7.57 -3.14
C ALA A 144 4.60 -8.09 -4.60
N GLY A 145 3.94 -9.20 -4.91
CA GLY A 145 3.81 -9.73 -6.26
C GLY A 145 3.08 -8.80 -7.24
N HIS A 146 2.05 -8.08 -6.79
CA HIS A 146 1.36 -7.06 -7.58
C HIS A 146 2.31 -5.90 -7.92
N HIS A 147 3.00 -5.35 -6.92
CA HIS A 147 4.00 -4.31 -7.14
C HIS A 147 5.08 -4.74 -8.14
N VAL A 148 5.63 -5.96 -8.00
CA VAL A 148 6.61 -6.49 -8.96
C VAL A 148 6.03 -6.55 -10.37
N SER A 149 4.80 -7.05 -10.54
CA SER A 149 4.16 -7.15 -11.86
C SER A 149 3.94 -5.79 -12.51
N HIS A 150 3.59 -4.77 -11.73
CA HIS A 150 3.43 -3.39 -12.21
C HIS A 150 4.78 -2.78 -12.60
N ILE A 151 5.82 -2.96 -11.78
CA ILE A 151 7.19 -2.55 -12.10
C ILE A 151 7.64 -3.16 -13.43
N LEU A 152 7.45 -4.46 -13.63
CA LEU A 152 7.79 -5.12 -14.89
C LEU A 152 7.06 -4.47 -16.07
N THR A 153 5.77 -4.20 -15.91
CA THR A 153 4.92 -3.58 -16.94
C THR A 153 5.37 -2.15 -17.26
N LYS A 154 5.61 -1.31 -16.23
CA LYS A 154 6.02 0.09 -16.38
C LYS A 154 7.43 0.22 -16.95
N LEU A 155 8.36 -0.64 -16.53
CA LEU A 155 9.72 -0.68 -17.07
C LEU A 155 9.82 -1.36 -18.44
N GLY A 156 8.76 -2.04 -18.90
CA GLY A 156 8.82 -2.90 -20.09
C GLY A 156 9.73 -4.12 -19.90
N ALA A 157 10.07 -4.48 -18.66
CA ALA A 157 10.92 -5.61 -18.33
C ALA A 157 10.13 -6.92 -18.44
N ARG A 158 10.75 -7.95 -19.02
CA ARG A 158 10.14 -9.27 -19.22
C ARG A 158 10.20 -10.13 -17.97
N ASN A 159 11.18 -9.87 -17.10
CA ASN A 159 11.41 -10.65 -15.89
C ASN A 159 12.08 -9.83 -14.79
N ARG A 160 12.15 -10.42 -13.60
CA ARG A 160 12.74 -9.82 -12.41
C ARG A 160 14.21 -9.41 -12.59
N ALA A 161 14.99 -10.21 -13.31
CA ALA A 161 16.41 -9.91 -13.54
C ALA A 161 16.59 -8.67 -14.43
N GLU A 162 15.76 -8.52 -15.46
CA GLU A 162 15.75 -7.31 -16.29
C GLU A 162 15.34 -6.06 -15.48
N ALA A 163 14.37 -6.18 -14.57
CA ALA A 163 14.02 -5.09 -13.66
C ALA A 163 15.16 -4.75 -12.68
N ALA A 164 15.84 -5.75 -12.10
CA ALA A 164 17.01 -5.52 -11.27
C ALA A 164 18.12 -4.77 -12.05
N ALA A 165 18.37 -5.15 -13.30
CA ALA A 165 19.32 -4.44 -14.16
C ALA A 165 18.88 -3.00 -14.47
N HIS A 166 17.57 -2.74 -14.59
CA HIS A 166 17.03 -1.38 -14.69
C HIS A 166 17.32 -0.54 -13.43
N ALA A 167 17.19 -1.13 -12.24
CA ALA A 167 17.46 -0.44 -10.97
C ALA A 167 18.91 0.06 -10.89
N VAL A 168 19.86 -0.83 -11.24
CA VAL A 168 21.30 -0.50 -11.26
C VAL A 168 21.60 0.62 -12.25
N ARG A 169 21.00 0.60 -13.45
CA ARG A 169 21.16 1.67 -14.45
C ARG A 169 20.60 3.03 -13.99
N ARG A 170 19.59 3.02 -13.11
CA ARG A 170 18.96 4.23 -12.56
C ARG A 170 19.71 4.80 -11.34
N GLY A 171 20.74 4.12 -10.83
CA GLY A 171 21.54 4.61 -9.69
C GLY A 171 20.80 4.56 -8.35
N THR A 172 19.92 3.57 -8.14
CA THR A 172 19.34 3.38 -6.78
C THR A 172 20.47 3.06 -5.81
N PRO A 173 20.66 3.84 -4.72
CA PRO A 173 21.78 3.62 -3.81
C PRO A 173 21.59 2.27 -3.12
N ALA A 174 22.57 1.40 -3.29
CA ALA A 174 22.72 0.19 -2.52
C ALA A 174 23.39 0.57 -1.20
N ASP A 175 22.62 1.04 -0.22
CA ASP A 175 23.04 1.16 1.18
C ASP A 175 21.85 0.88 2.12
#